data_AF-A0A1M6UPQ4-F1
#
_entry.id   AF-A0A1M6UPQ4-F1
#
_cell.length_a   1.000
_cell.length_b   1.000
_cell.length_c   1.000
_cell.angle_alpha   90.00
_cell.angle_beta   90.00
_cell.angle_gamma   90.00
#
_symmetry.space_group_name_H-M   'P 1'
#
loop_
_entity.id
_entity.type
_entity.pdbx_description
1 polymer ?
#
loop_
_entity_poly.entity_id
_entity_poly.type
_entity_poly.pdbx_seq_one_letter_code
_entity_poly.pdbx_strand_id
1 'polypeptide(L)'
;MIKLNLVTLLLTLISIPSFGQECNCEENFAWVKKTFEENDAGFQYIIDKKGQNAYNALNQKTNEKAKSAETLVDCQNLIKEWSRFFRTGHFGFSIVKNNYNNPVDEKKIKEHPIVKVDFPKFEKHLY
;
A
#
# COMPACT_ATOMS: atom_id res chain seq x y z
N MET A 1 -38.65 -34.01 -21.11
CA MET A 1 -37.48 -33.90 -22.01
C MET A 1 -37.26 -32.43 -22.32
N ILE A 2 -36.24 -31.82 -21.73
CA ILE A 2 -35.94 -30.39 -21.96
C ILE A 2 -35.39 -30.27 -23.38
N LYS A 3 -36.13 -29.63 -24.29
CA LYS A 3 -35.62 -29.28 -25.64
C LYS A 3 -34.62 -28.14 -25.46
N LEU A 4 -33.34 -28.47 -25.47
CA LEU A 4 -32.26 -27.48 -25.42
C LEU A 4 -32.27 -26.71 -26.75
N ASN A 5 -32.75 -25.46 -26.72
CA ASN A 5 -32.88 -24.63 -27.91
C ASN A 5 -31.49 -24.13 -28.33
N LEU A 6 -31.14 -24.23 -29.62
CA LEU A 6 -29.80 -23.91 -30.13
C LEU A 6 -29.37 -22.47 -29.78
N VAL A 7 -30.35 -21.57 -29.70
CA VAL A 7 -30.19 -20.17 -29.29
C VAL A 7 -29.71 -20.06 -27.84
N THR A 8 -30.22 -20.92 -26.95
CA THR A 8 -29.84 -20.92 -25.52
C THR A 8 -28.41 -21.43 -25.31
N LEU A 9 -27.94 -22.36 -26.16
CA LEU A 9 -26.55 -22.83 -26.15
C LEU A 9 -25.57 -21.77 -26.69
N LEU A 10 -26.02 -20.94 -27.63
CA LEU A 10 -25.19 -19.87 -28.20
C LEU A 10 -25.00 -18.70 -27.22
N LEU A 11 -26.02 -18.41 -26.40
CA LEU A 11 -25.99 -17.33 -25.39
C LEU A 11 -25.05 -17.60 -24.22
N THR A 12 -24.77 -18.87 -23.87
CA THR A 12 -23.83 -19.19 -22.78
C THR A 12 -22.35 -19.12 -23.20
N LEU A 13 -22.07 -19.14 -24.51
CA LEU A 13 -20.71 -19.08 -25.06
C LEU A 13 -20.14 -17.66 -25.12
N ILE A 14 -20.95 -16.61 -24.94
CA ILE A 14 -20.53 -15.19 -25.00
C ILE A 14 -20.22 -14.67 -23.59
N SER A 15 -19.59 -15.49 -22.75
CA SER A 15 -19.08 -15.03 -21.46
C SER A 15 -17.82 -14.22 -21.70
N ILE A 16 -17.96 -12.91 -21.94
CA ILE A 16 -16.82 -12.00 -22.03
C ILE A 16 -16.19 -11.93 -20.64
N PRO A 17 -14.89 -12.24 -20.46
CA PRO A 17 -14.22 -11.97 -19.20
C PRO A 17 -14.32 -10.46 -18.94
N SER A 18 -15.12 -10.10 -17.93
CA SER A 18 -15.18 -8.75 -17.41
C SER A 18 -13.83 -8.47 -16.74
N PHE A 19 -12.97 -7.70 -17.39
CA PHE A 19 -11.78 -7.16 -16.74
C PHE A 19 -12.24 -6.17 -15.65
N GLY A 20 -12.11 -6.58 -14.38
CA GLY A 20 -12.17 -5.65 -13.26
C GLY A 20 -11.00 -4.67 -13.34
N GLN A 21 -11.12 -3.53 -12.65
CA GLN A 21 -10.17 -2.40 -12.62
C GLN A 21 -8.71 -2.81 -12.89
N GLU A 22 -8.08 -2.24 -13.93
CA GLU A 22 -6.64 -2.43 -14.18
C GLU A 22 -5.84 -2.00 -12.94
N CYS A 23 -5.18 -2.96 -12.31
CA CYS A 23 -4.24 -2.71 -11.23
C CYS A 23 -2.83 -2.58 -11.84
N ASN A 24 -2.32 -1.36 -11.95
CA ASN A 24 -0.90 -1.15 -12.26
C ASN A 24 -0.07 -1.27 -10.99
N CYS A 25 0.22 -2.50 -10.55
CA CYS A 25 0.94 -2.70 -9.31
C CYS A 25 2.41 -2.26 -9.38
N GLU A 26 3.05 -2.35 -10.55
CA GLU A 26 4.42 -1.89 -10.75
C GLU A 26 4.56 -0.40 -10.44
N GLU A 27 3.65 0.42 -10.98
CA GLU A 27 3.64 1.86 -10.75
C GLU A 27 3.34 2.20 -9.29
N ASN A 28 2.34 1.54 -8.69
CA ASN A 28 2.00 1.72 -7.29
C ASN A 28 3.17 1.37 -6.37
N PHE A 29 3.84 0.24 -6.62
CA PHE A 29 4.99 -0.17 -5.84
C PHE A 29 6.18 0.78 -6.02
N ALA A 30 6.46 1.23 -7.25
CA ALA A 30 7.52 2.19 -7.53
C ALA A 30 7.30 3.51 -6.77
N TRP A 31 6.05 4.02 -6.76
CA TRP A 31 5.69 5.19 -5.98
C TRP A 31 5.91 4.96 -4.48
N VAL A 32 5.38 3.87 -3.91
CA VAL A 32 5.54 3.56 -2.48
C VAL A 32 7.01 3.44 -2.11
N LYS A 33 7.81 2.73 -2.92
CA LYS A 33 9.24 2.56 -2.69
C LYS A 33 9.93 3.92 -2.57
N LYS A 34 9.75 4.78 -3.59
CA LYS A 34 10.36 6.11 -3.61
C LYS A 34 9.92 6.96 -2.41
N THR A 35 8.61 7.05 -2.18
CA THR A 35 8.06 7.83 -1.07
C THR A 35 8.59 7.35 0.26
N PHE A 36 8.70 6.03 0.46
CA PHE A 36 9.23 5.48 1.69
C PHE A 36 10.72 5.79 1.86
N GLU A 37 11.54 5.56 0.83
CA GLU A 37 12.98 5.83 0.83
C GLU A 37 13.28 7.30 1.17
N GLU A 38 12.48 8.23 0.65
CA GLU A 38 12.71 9.67 0.81
C GLU A 38 12.14 10.24 2.12
N ASN A 39 11.13 9.60 2.73
CA ASN A 39 10.37 10.20 3.85
C ASN A 39 10.47 9.41 5.17
N ASP A 40 10.89 8.15 5.14
CA ASP A 40 10.97 7.37 6.38
C ASP A 40 12.24 7.67 7.16
N ALA A 41 12.11 8.32 8.32
CA ALA A 41 13.23 8.68 9.19
C ALA A 41 14.06 7.47 9.67
N GLY A 42 13.47 6.27 9.65
CA GLY A 42 14.14 5.03 10.03
C GLY A 42 14.79 4.27 8.87
N PHE A 43 14.64 4.74 7.63
CA PHE A 43 15.04 3.99 6.44
C PHE A 43 16.53 3.62 6.49
N GLN A 44 17.40 4.63 6.56
CA GLN A 44 18.86 4.40 6.50
C GLN A 44 19.34 3.52 7.65
N TYR A 45 18.85 3.75 8.87
CA TYR A 45 19.20 2.93 10.03
C TYR A 45 18.87 1.43 9.82
N ILE A 46 17.73 1.12 9.19
CA ILE A 46 17.39 -0.27 8.87
C ILE A 46 18.29 -0.83 7.78
N ILE A 47 18.60 -0.05 6.74
CA ILE A 47 19.52 -0.48 5.66
C ILE A 47 20.91 -0.78 6.24
N ASP A 48 21.44 0.09 7.10
CA ASP A 48 22.74 -0.10 7.73
C ASP A 48 22.76 -1.36 8.61
N LYS A 49 21.65 -1.64 9.30
CA LYS A 49 21.52 -2.81 10.18
C LYS A 49 21.31 -4.13 9.43
N LYS A 50 20.53 -4.12 8.35
CA LYS A 50 20.12 -5.34 7.62
C LYS A 50 20.95 -5.60 6.36
N GLY A 51 21.64 -4.58 5.86
CA GLY A 51 22.53 -4.65 4.70
C GLY A 51 21.85 -4.29 3.38
N GLN A 52 22.58 -3.55 2.54
CA GLN A 52 22.15 -3.13 1.21
C GLN A 52 21.80 -4.33 0.30
N ASN A 53 22.55 -5.43 0.38
CA ASN A 53 22.32 -6.61 -0.45
C ASN A 53 20.96 -7.26 -0.18
N ALA A 54 20.57 -7.36 1.10
CA ALA A 54 19.27 -7.91 1.49
C ALA A 54 18.12 -7.03 0.97
N TYR A 55 18.30 -5.71 1.05
CA TYR A 55 17.34 -4.74 0.52
C TYR A 55 17.21 -4.82 -1.01
N ASN A 56 18.33 -4.91 -1.73
CA ASN A 56 18.33 -5.05 -3.19
C ASN A 56 17.62 -6.34 -3.64
N ALA A 57 17.92 -7.47 -2.98
CA ALA A 57 17.29 -8.75 -3.28
C ALA A 57 15.77 -8.73 -3.01
N LEU A 58 15.35 -8.09 -1.91
CA LEU A 58 13.93 -7.88 -1.62
C LEU A 58 13.26 -7.07 -2.74
N ASN A 59 13.84 -5.94 -3.14
CA ASN A 59 13.26 -5.08 -4.18
C ASN A 59 13.14 -5.77 -5.53
N GLN A 60 14.16 -6.55 -5.93
CA GLN A 60 14.09 -7.33 -7.15
C GLN A 60 12.91 -8.31 -7.11
N LYS A 61 12.81 -9.10 -6.04
CA LYS A 61 11.72 -10.08 -5.86
C LYS A 61 10.34 -9.40 -5.81
N THR A 62 10.23 -8.25 -5.17
CA THR A 62 8.97 -7.50 -5.10
C THR A 62 8.59 -6.93 -6.45
N ASN A 63 9.54 -6.40 -7.24
CA ASN A 63 9.28 -5.93 -8.60
C ASN A 63 8.79 -7.06 -9.52
N GLU A 64 9.41 -8.24 -9.42
CA GLU A 64 8.97 -9.42 -10.19
C GLU A 64 7.54 -9.83 -9.81
N LYS A 65 7.20 -9.84 -8.51
CA LYS A 65 5.84 -10.13 -8.04
C LYS A 65 4.83 -9.05 -8.47
N ALA A 66 5.24 -7.77 -8.51
CA ALA A 66 4.35 -6.66 -8.88
C ALA A 66 3.83 -6.80 -10.32
N LYS A 67 4.65 -7.32 -11.24
CA LYS A 67 4.28 -7.62 -12.63
C LYS A 67 3.14 -8.64 -12.77
N SER A 68 2.96 -9.49 -11.76
CA SER A 68 1.97 -10.57 -11.77
C SER A 68 0.77 -10.29 -10.87
N ALA A 69 0.71 -9.12 -10.22
CA ALA A 69 -0.40 -8.78 -9.34
C ALA A 69 -1.59 -8.23 -10.15
N GLU A 70 -2.63 -9.05 -10.30
CA GLU A 70 -3.80 -8.73 -11.12
C GLU A 70 -4.82 -7.84 -10.41
N THR A 71 -4.79 -7.79 -9.06
CA THR A 71 -5.77 -7.03 -8.27
C THR A 71 -5.12 -6.02 -7.34
N LEU A 72 -5.85 -4.94 -7.04
CA LEU A 72 -5.43 -3.94 -6.05
C LEU A 72 -5.20 -4.54 -4.66
N VAL A 73 -5.94 -5.59 -4.31
CA VAL A 73 -5.79 -6.31 -3.03
C VAL A 73 -4.47 -7.08 -3.00
N ASP A 74 -4.12 -7.76 -4.10
CA ASP A 74 -2.83 -8.46 -4.21
C ASP A 74 -1.68 -7.47 -4.17
N CYS A 75 -1.81 -6.34 -4.86
CA CYS A 75 -0.81 -5.28 -4.82
C CYS A 75 -0.64 -4.68 -3.41
N GLN A 76 -1.75 -4.38 -2.72
CA GLN A 76 -1.73 -3.89 -1.34
C GLN A 76 -1.03 -4.88 -0.41
N ASN A 77 -1.32 -6.18 -0.55
CA ASN A 77 -0.68 -7.23 0.24
C ASN A 77 0.82 -7.34 -0.06
N LEU A 78 1.23 -7.24 -1.32
CA LEU A 78 2.62 -7.24 -1.75
C LEU A 78 3.40 -6.06 -1.13
N ILE A 79 2.83 -4.85 -1.22
CA ILE A 79 3.41 -3.63 -0.63
C ILE A 79 3.53 -3.78 0.89
N LYS A 80 2.50 -4.33 1.55
CA LYS A 80 2.52 -4.60 2.99
C LYS A 80 3.59 -5.62 3.37
N GLU A 81 3.76 -6.69 2.59
CA GLU A 81 4.83 -7.69 2.79
C GLU A 81 6.20 -7.02 2.69
N TRP A 82 6.44 -6.21 1.65
CA TRP A 82 7.67 -5.46 1.46
C TRP A 82 7.96 -4.51 2.64
N SER A 83 6.96 -3.77 3.12
CA SER A 83 7.13 -2.81 4.22
C SER A 83 7.61 -3.45 5.54
N ARG A 84 7.32 -4.74 5.75
CA ARG A 84 7.72 -5.48 6.96
C ARG A 84 9.24 -5.66 7.07
N PHE A 85 9.98 -5.49 5.97
CA PHE A 85 11.43 -5.42 6.02
C PHE A 85 11.91 -4.26 6.89
N PHE A 86 11.18 -3.15 6.95
CA PHE A 86 11.57 -2.00 7.78
C PHE A 86 11.09 -2.16 9.22
N ARG A 87 9.81 -2.47 9.38
CA ARG A 87 9.15 -2.64 10.69
C ARG A 87 7.82 -3.36 10.50
N THR A 88 7.41 -4.12 11.50
CA THR A 88 6.19 -4.94 11.42
C THR A 88 4.89 -4.14 11.62
N GLY A 89 4.97 -2.88 12.08
CA GLY A 89 3.83 -2.01 12.35
C GLY A 89 4.05 -0.55 11.90
N HIS A 90 3.14 0.34 12.29
CA HIS A 90 3.13 1.80 11.99
C HIS A 90 2.86 2.23 10.54
N PHE A 91 2.74 1.30 9.60
CA PHE A 91 2.39 1.61 8.21
C PHE A 91 1.06 0.99 7.81
N GLY A 92 0.17 1.84 7.30
CA GLY A 92 -1.11 1.43 6.71
C GLY A 92 -1.11 1.73 5.22
N PHE A 93 -1.51 0.74 4.43
CA PHE A 93 -1.77 0.90 2.99
C PHE A 93 -3.25 0.62 2.78
N SER A 94 -3.95 1.50 2.08
CA SER A 94 -5.39 1.42 1.89
C SER A 94 -5.74 1.65 0.43
N ILE A 95 -6.68 0.86 -0.07
CA ILE A 95 -7.25 1.07 -1.40
C ILE A 95 -8.22 2.25 -1.31
N VAL A 96 -7.93 3.31 -2.07
CA VAL A 96 -8.80 4.48 -2.14
C VAL A 96 -9.99 4.13 -3.04
N LYS A 97 -11.18 4.05 -2.46
CA LYS A 97 -12.43 4.14 -3.23
C LYS A 97 -12.72 5.64 -3.40
N ASN A 98 -13.12 6.09 -4.59
CA ASN A 98 -13.33 7.50 -4.99
C ASN A 98 -14.42 8.28 -4.18
N ASN A 99 -14.68 7.93 -2.93
CA ASN A 99 -15.66 8.57 -2.04
C ASN A 99 -15.01 9.47 -0.97
N TYR A 100 -13.85 10.06 -1.24
CA TYR A 100 -13.23 11.04 -0.33
C TYR A 100 -13.70 12.47 -0.64
N ASN A 101 -15.01 12.69 -0.59
CA ASN A 101 -15.61 14.02 -0.50
C ASN A 101 -16.47 14.14 0.76
N ASN A 102 -16.11 13.42 1.84
CA ASN A 102 -16.73 13.67 3.13
C ASN A 102 -16.05 14.92 3.72
N PRO A 103 -16.75 16.05 3.88
CA PRO A 103 -16.21 17.20 4.57
C PRO A 103 -15.78 16.77 5.98
N VAL A 104 -14.63 17.29 6.42
CA VAL A 104 -14.16 17.08 7.79
C VAL A 104 -15.25 17.59 8.73
N ASP A 105 -15.82 16.69 9.52
CA ASP A 105 -16.77 17.07 10.56
C ASP A 105 -15.98 17.72 11.69
N GLU A 106 -15.88 19.05 11.65
CA GLU A 106 -15.17 19.86 12.65
C GLU A 106 -15.60 19.53 14.09
N LYS A 107 -16.85 19.06 14.28
CA LYS A 107 -17.39 18.67 15.59
C LYS A 107 -16.77 17.38 16.14
N LYS A 108 -16.02 16.62 15.33
CA LYS A 108 -15.29 15.41 15.75
C LYS A 108 -13.82 15.66 16.04
N ILE A 109 -13.31 16.86 15.78
CA ILE A 109 -11.95 17.24 16.16
C ILE A 109 -11.96 17.45 17.67
N LYS A 110 -11.42 16.48 18.42
CA LYS A 110 -11.24 16.64 19.86
C LYS A 110 -10.17 17.70 20.10
N GLU A 111 -10.49 18.71 20.89
CA GLU A 111 -9.48 19.62 21.42
C GLU A 111 -8.55 18.82 22.34
N HIS A 112 -7.34 18.57 21.85
CA HIS A 112 -6.29 17.96 22.65
C HIS A 112 -5.58 19.07 23.43
N PRO A 113 -5.32 18.87 24.74
CA PRO A 113 -4.57 19.84 25.52
C PRO A 113 -3.18 20.01 24.91
N ILE A 114 -2.85 21.25 24.54
CA ILE A 114 -1.54 21.62 24.02
C ILE A 114 -0.61 21.81 25.21
N VAL A 115 0.39 20.94 25.34
CA VAL A 115 1.46 21.12 26.33
C VAL A 115 2.52 22.05 25.72
N LYS A 116 2.78 23.18 26.37
CA LYS A 116 3.91 24.04 26.00
C LYS A 116 5.21 23.31 26.35
N VAL A 117 6.04 23.04 25.34
CA VAL A 117 7.35 22.43 25.53
C VAL A 117 8.31 23.48 26.08
N ASP A 118 8.95 23.18 27.21
CA ASP A 118 10.12 23.90 27.69
C ASP A 118 11.33 23.41 26.89
N PHE A 119 11.63 24.12 25.80
CA PHE A 119 12.73 23.78 24.89
C PHE A 119 14.09 23.73 25.60
N PRO A 120 14.49 24.72 26.43
CA PRO A 120 15.73 24.64 27.19
C PRO A 120 15.87 23.39 28.07
N LYS A 121 14.78 22.93 28.69
CA LYS A 121 14.79 21.69 29.48
C LYS A 121 14.84 20.45 28.60
N PHE A 122 14.11 20.44 27.48
CA PHE A 122 14.06 19.32 26.55
C PHE A 122 15.42 19.06 25.87
N GLU A 123 16.10 20.13 25.43
CA GLU A 123 17.41 20.03 24.78
C GLU A 123 18.49 19.40 25.67
N LYS A 124 18.41 19.57 26.99
CA LYS A 124 19.30 18.90 27.95
C LYS A 124 19.16 17.37 28.00
N HIS A 125 18.13 16.80 27.38
CA HIS A 125 17.91 15.35 27.32
C HIS A 125 18.31 14.75 25.95
N LEU A 126 18.71 15.59 24.99
CA LEU A 126 19.14 15.15 23.66
C LEU A 126 20.65 14.83 23.60
N TYR A 127 21.39 15.17 24.66
CA TYR A 127 22.84 14.99 24.82
C TYR A 127 23.14 14.43 26.21
#